data_AF-A0A813KQZ6-F1
#
_entry.id   AF-A0A813KQZ6-F1
#
_cell.length_a   1.000
_cell.length_b   1.000
_cell.length_c   1.000
_cell.angle_alpha   90.00
_cell.angle_beta   90.00
_cell.angle_gamma   90.00
#
_symmetry.space_group_name_H-M   'P 1'
#
loop_
_entity.id
_entity.type
_entity.pdbx_description
1 polymer ?
#
loop_
_entity_poly.entity_id
_entity_poly.type
_entity_poly.pdbx_seq_one_letter_code
_entity_poly.pdbx_strand_id
1 'polypeptide(L)'
;MMDNYWQKRSEVKLFVRRVLVAEKFDELLPRYLNFVRGVVDSDDLPLNVSREQLQQNKIMKVISKKLVRKVLELMKKLAKDEESGGDDDEEKEEGDETEVKKESKDEEGTWTKFWKEFNKNLKMGCYEDDSNRSKLSKLLRYYTTKSDGKEISLDKYLDRMQESQESIYYMSGDSLDVMKKAPALQIFMKRISRC
;
A
#
# COMPACT_ATOMS: atom_id res chain seq x y z
N MET A 1 13.44 14.42 -0.61
CA MET A 1 12.26 13.83 0.08
C MET A 1 12.22 12.28 0.03
N MET A 2 13.35 11.61 -0.22
CA MET A 2 13.56 10.17 0.11
C MET A 2 14.58 10.02 1.26
N ASP A 3 15.07 11.15 1.76
CA ASP A 3 16.25 11.23 2.62
C ASP A 3 15.99 10.60 3.99
N ASN A 4 14.72 10.47 4.37
CA ASN A 4 14.29 10.00 5.68
C ASN A 4 13.65 8.60 5.67
N TYR A 5 13.59 7.88 4.53
CA TYR A 5 13.03 6.51 4.53
C TYR A 5 13.79 5.59 5.50
N TRP A 6 15.11 5.72 5.52
CA TRP A 6 15.99 4.96 6.40
C TRP A 6 16.04 5.49 7.84
N GLN A 7 15.56 6.71 8.08
CA GLN A 7 15.61 7.38 9.38
C GLN A 7 14.27 7.31 10.13
N LYS A 8 13.16 7.19 9.41
CA LYS A 8 11.81 7.19 9.98
C LYS A 8 11.57 5.90 10.74
N ARG A 9 11.29 6.02 12.03
CA ARG A 9 10.97 4.92 12.94
C ARG A 9 9.47 4.67 13.01
N SER A 10 9.09 3.46 13.41
CA SER A 10 7.69 3.13 13.67
C SER A 10 7.20 3.88 14.91
N GLU A 11 5.99 4.44 14.84
CA GLU A 11 5.33 5.17 15.93
C GLU A 11 4.19 4.35 16.56
N VAL A 12 4.19 3.04 16.35
CA VAL A 12 3.23 2.12 16.95
C VAL A 12 3.66 1.79 18.39
N LYS A 13 2.77 2.04 19.33
CA LYS A 13 2.98 1.74 20.76
C LYS A 13 2.56 0.30 21.07
N LEU A 14 3.40 -0.43 21.79
CA LEU A 14 3.13 -1.78 22.24
C LEU A 14 2.67 -1.76 23.70
N PHE A 15 1.48 -2.32 23.92
CA PHE A 15 0.87 -2.57 25.21
C PHE A 15 0.74 -4.07 25.44
N VAL A 16 0.78 -4.45 26.71
CA VAL A 16 0.52 -5.81 27.17
C VAL A 16 -0.44 -5.72 28.33
N ARG A 17 -1.65 -6.26 28.17
CA ARG A 17 -2.72 -6.20 29.17
C ARG A 17 -2.96 -4.76 29.65
N ARG A 18 -3.09 -3.83 28.70
CA ARG A 18 -3.28 -2.38 28.93
C ARG A 18 -2.12 -1.66 29.61
N VAL A 19 -0.95 -2.30 29.76
CA VAL A 19 0.27 -1.67 30.30
C VAL A 19 1.20 -1.33 29.13
N LEU A 20 1.65 -0.07 29.04
CA LEU A 20 2.60 0.37 28.03
C LEU A 20 3.96 -0.30 28.26
N VAL A 21 4.42 -1.10 27.30
CA VAL A 21 5.72 -1.80 27.36
C VAL A 21 6.77 -1.08 26.54
N ALA A 22 6.41 -0.63 25.34
CA ALA A 22 7.34 0.09 24.46
C ALA A 22 6.63 1.15 23.62
N GLU A 23 7.10 2.40 23.70
CA GLU A 23 6.60 3.49 22.85
C GLU A 23 7.13 3.44 21.41
N LYS A 24 8.34 2.92 21.23
CA LYS A 24 9.04 2.84 19.95
C LYS A 24 9.60 1.43 19.81
N PHE A 25 9.04 0.66 18.89
CA PHE A 25 9.45 -0.72 18.63
C PHE A 25 9.50 -0.97 17.12
N ASP A 26 10.70 -0.82 16.55
CA ASP A 26 10.93 -0.82 15.10
C ASP A 26 10.73 -2.21 14.45
N GLU A 27 10.67 -3.29 15.22
CA GLU A 27 10.46 -4.65 14.72
C GLU A 27 8.99 -5.02 14.53
N LEU A 28 8.05 -4.17 15.00
CA LEU A 28 6.63 -4.48 14.92
C LEU A 28 6.09 -4.43 13.50
N LEU A 29 6.52 -3.42 12.74
CA LEU A 29 6.13 -3.19 11.36
C LEU A 29 7.37 -3.07 10.47
N PRO A 30 7.31 -3.56 9.23
CA PRO A 30 8.37 -3.36 8.27
C PRO A 30 8.49 -1.88 7.90
N ARG A 31 9.69 -1.45 7.49
CA ARG A 31 10.03 -0.04 7.25
C ARG A 31 9.08 0.65 6.28
N TYR A 32 8.66 -0.06 5.25
CA TYR A 32 7.72 0.46 4.27
C TYR A 32 6.35 0.83 4.87
N LEU A 33 6.00 0.33 6.05
CA LEU A 33 4.77 0.67 6.80
C LEU A 33 5.01 1.62 7.99
N ASN A 34 6.16 2.28 8.09
CA ASN A 34 6.46 3.20 9.21
C ASN A 34 5.60 4.48 9.25
N PHE A 35 4.69 4.67 8.29
CA PHE A 35 3.67 5.71 8.36
C PHE A 35 2.47 5.31 9.23
N VAL A 36 2.32 4.02 9.54
CA VAL A 36 1.23 3.53 10.38
C VAL A 36 1.47 3.97 11.82
N ARG A 37 0.44 4.59 12.40
CA ARG A 37 0.41 5.03 13.79
C ARG A 37 -0.70 4.28 14.52
N GLY A 38 -0.48 3.93 15.77
CA GLY A 38 -1.51 3.26 16.55
C GLY A 38 -0.98 2.58 17.80
N VAL A 39 -1.84 1.74 18.37
CA VAL A 39 -1.59 0.98 19.59
C VAL A 39 -1.83 -0.49 19.30
N VAL A 40 -0.93 -1.35 19.77
CA VAL A 40 -1.07 -2.80 19.73
C VAL A 40 -1.07 -3.30 21.15
N ASP A 41 -2.21 -3.81 21.63
CA ASP A 41 -2.33 -4.46 22.94
C ASP A 41 -2.35 -5.98 22.75
N SER A 42 -1.50 -6.68 23.49
CA SER A 42 -1.32 -8.13 23.36
C SER A 42 -1.42 -8.82 24.71
N ASP A 43 -2.36 -9.75 24.86
CA ASP A 43 -2.53 -10.53 26.10
C ASP A 43 -1.56 -11.73 26.22
N ASP A 44 -0.98 -12.13 25.09
CA ASP A 44 -0.10 -13.30 24.93
C ASP A 44 1.36 -13.05 25.30
N LEU A 45 1.74 -11.79 25.55
CA LEU A 45 3.10 -11.44 25.93
C LEU A 45 3.23 -11.40 27.46
N PRO A 46 4.35 -11.87 28.03
CA PRO A 46 4.59 -11.70 29.46
C PRO A 46 4.76 -10.20 29.79
N LEU A 47 4.32 -9.79 30.98
CA LEU A 47 4.42 -8.40 31.45
C LEU A 47 5.87 -7.99 31.80
N ASN A 48 6.68 -8.95 32.26
CA ASN A 48 8.03 -8.75 32.78
C ASN A 48 9.12 -9.00 31.72
N VAL A 49 8.91 -8.52 30.50
CA VAL A 49 9.79 -8.84 29.36
C VAL A 49 10.64 -7.63 29.01
N SER A 50 11.96 -7.84 28.91
CA SER A 50 12.88 -6.81 28.44
C SER A 50 12.72 -6.58 26.93
N ARG A 51 13.18 -5.43 26.44
CA ARG A 51 13.17 -5.15 24.98
C ARG A 51 13.92 -6.22 24.18
N GLU A 52 15.04 -6.71 24.68
CA GLU A 52 15.83 -7.76 24.04
C GLU A 52 15.06 -9.09 23.95
N GLN A 53 14.37 -9.46 25.03
CA GLN A 53 13.52 -10.65 25.04
C GLN A 53 12.33 -10.53 24.07
N LEU A 54 11.76 -9.33 23.90
CA LEU A 54 10.70 -9.09 22.91
C LEU A 54 11.18 -9.31 21.47
N GLN A 55 12.41 -8.90 21.16
CA GLN A 55 12.99 -9.05 19.81
C GLN A 55 13.22 -10.53 19.44
N GLN A 56 13.64 -11.33 20.42
CA GLN A 56 13.87 -12.76 20.22
C GLN A 56 12.57 -13.58 20.26
N ASN A 57 11.46 -13.01 20.73
CA ASN A 57 10.20 -13.72 20.92
C ASN A 57 9.51 -14.06 19.59
N LYS A 58 9.21 -15.34 19.39
CA LYS A 58 8.47 -15.84 18.21
C LYS A 58 7.07 -15.23 18.10
N ILE A 59 6.41 -14.93 19.22
CA ILE A 59 5.07 -14.31 19.25
C ILE A 59 5.11 -12.96 18.54
N MET A 60 6.18 -12.18 18.72
CA MET A 60 6.34 -10.87 18.08
C MET A 60 6.34 -10.98 16.55
N LYS A 61 7.00 -12.01 16.01
CA LYS A 61 6.99 -12.29 14.56
C LYS A 61 5.60 -12.63 14.04
N VAL A 62 4.77 -13.29 14.86
CA VAL A 62 3.38 -13.61 14.51
C VAL A 62 2.52 -12.34 14.53
N ILE A 63 2.65 -11.52 15.58
CA ILE A 63 1.95 -10.23 15.70
C ILE A 63 2.30 -9.33 14.51
N SER A 64 3.59 -9.16 14.21
CA SER A 64 4.05 -8.37 13.06
C SER A 64 3.44 -8.86 11.74
N LYS A 65 3.46 -10.17 11.47
CA LYS A 65 2.81 -10.75 10.27
C LYS A 65 1.31 -10.47 10.23
N LYS A 66 0.61 -10.54 11.36
CA LYS A 66 -0.83 -10.25 11.44
C LYS A 66 -1.10 -8.77 11.15
N LEU A 67 -0.32 -7.85 11.72
CA LEU A 67 -0.44 -6.41 11.48
C LEU A 67 -0.22 -6.07 10.01
N VAL A 68 0.87 -6.56 9.40
CA VAL A 68 1.15 -6.34 7.97
C VAL A 68 -0.02 -6.83 7.12
N ARG A 69 -0.54 -8.03 7.39
CA ARG A 69 -1.72 -8.56 6.67
C ARG A 69 -2.94 -7.66 6.81
N LYS A 70 -3.22 -7.16 8.02
CA LYS A 70 -4.38 -6.31 8.27
C LYS A 70 -4.26 -4.95 7.58
N VAL A 71 -3.08 -4.34 7.64
CA VAL A 71 -2.82 -3.06 6.95
C VAL A 71 -2.97 -3.23 5.43
N LEU A 72 -2.46 -4.32 4.84
CA LEU A 72 -2.63 -4.61 3.41
C LEU A 72 -4.10 -4.87 3.03
N GLU A 73 -4.86 -5.53 3.90
CA GLU A 73 -6.30 -5.73 3.70
C GLU A 73 -7.06 -4.41 3.69
N LEU A 74 -6.76 -3.51 4.63
CA LEU A 74 -7.35 -2.17 4.68
C LEU A 74 -7.00 -1.35 3.44
N MET A 75 -5.72 -1.34 3.02
CA MET A 75 -5.31 -0.69 1.77
C MET A 75 -6.07 -1.23 0.56
N LYS A 76 -6.26 -2.55 0.49
CA LYS A 76 -7.02 -3.17 -0.60
C LYS A 76 -8.49 -2.77 -0.58
N LYS A 77 -9.09 -2.63 0.60
CA LYS A 77 -10.48 -2.15 0.74
C LYS A 77 -10.58 -0.71 0.23
N LEU A 78 -9.72 0.20 0.71
CA LEU A 78 -9.66 1.59 0.24
C LEU A 78 -9.49 1.69 -1.28
N ALA A 79 -8.61 0.86 -1.86
CA ALA A 79 -8.39 0.83 -3.31
C ALA A 79 -9.61 0.34 -4.10
N LYS A 80 -10.44 -0.54 -3.52
CA LYS A 80 -11.66 -1.06 -4.14
C LYS A 80 -12.81 -0.06 -4.03
N ASP A 81 -12.99 0.55 -2.86
CA ASP A 81 -14.07 1.49 -2.60
C ASP A 81 -13.99 2.72 -3.54
N GLU A 82 -12.79 3.09 -4.00
CA GLU A 82 -12.61 4.12 -5.03
C GLU A 82 -12.95 3.62 -6.45
N GLU A 83 -12.72 2.34 -6.77
CA GLU A 83 -13.03 1.78 -8.09
C GLU A 83 -14.51 1.44 -8.29
N SER A 84 -15.24 1.15 -7.21
CA SER A 84 -16.68 0.83 -7.26
C SER A 84 -17.58 2.05 -7.37
N GLY A 85 -17.06 3.28 -7.29
CA GLY A 85 -17.79 4.48 -7.66
C GLY A 85 -19.12 4.70 -6.94
N GLY A 86 -19.07 5.09 -5.66
CA GLY A 86 -20.01 6.08 -5.11
C GLY A 86 -21.51 5.74 -5.00
N ASP A 87 -21.92 4.49 -4.94
CA ASP A 87 -23.25 4.08 -4.48
C ASP A 87 -23.12 2.75 -3.71
N ASP A 88 -23.14 2.84 -2.38
CA ASP A 88 -23.51 1.76 -1.45
C ASP A 88 -23.78 2.44 -0.09
N ASP A 89 -24.83 3.27 -0.05
CA ASP A 89 -25.67 3.34 1.15
C ASP A 89 -26.41 1.98 1.24
N GLU A 90 -25.69 0.93 1.63
CA GLU A 90 -26.33 -0.24 2.24
C GLU A 90 -25.70 -0.44 3.62
N GLU A 91 -26.49 0.00 4.59
CA GLU A 91 -26.39 -0.29 6.01
C GLU A 91 -25.94 -1.73 6.24
N LYS A 92 -24.72 -1.88 6.75
CA LYS A 92 -24.41 -2.99 7.66
C LYS A 92 -24.14 -2.40 9.02
N GLU A 93 -25.23 -2.14 9.74
CA GLU A 93 -25.21 -2.19 11.20
C GLU A 93 -24.74 -3.60 11.61
N GLU A 94 -23.60 -3.66 12.31
CA GLU A 94 -23.52 -4.24 13.65
C GLU A 94 -22.09 -4.04 14.21
N GLY A 95 -21.97 -3.06 15.12
CA GLY A 95 -21.10 -3.07 16.29
C GLY A 95 -19.57 -3.06 16.12
N ASP A 96 -18.97 -1.86 16.01
CA ASP A 96 -17.94 -1.38 16.97
C ASP A 96 -17.75 0.12 16.75
N GLU A 97 -17.92 0.91 17.82
CA GLU A 97 -17.95 2.37 17.78
C GLU A 97 -16.53 2.92 17.57
N THR A 98 -16.24 3.39 16.36
CA THR A 98 -15.26 4.47 16.20
C THR A 98 -15.80 5.41 15.13
N GLU A 99 -16.51 6.45 15.59
CA GLU A 99 -16.99 7.56 14.77
C GLU A 99 -15.83 8.23 14.04
N VAL A 100 -15.59 7.85 12.79
CA VAL A 100 -14.80 8.66 11.87
C VAL A 100 -15.77 9.68 11.26
N LYS A 101 -15.66 10.93 11.71
CA LYS A 101 -16.37 12.08 11.15
C LYS A 101 -16.22 12.09 9.62
N LYS A 102 -17.35 11.96 8.93
CA LYS A 102 -17.50 12.10 7.47
C LYS A 102 -17.36 13.58 7.12
N GLU A 103 -16.14 14.05 6.90
CA GLU A 103 -15.89 15.37 6.31
C GLU A 103 -16.09 15.28 4.79
N SER A 104 -17.13 15.97 4.32
CA SER A 104 -17.46 16.12 2.91
C SER A 104 -16.61 17.19 2.21
N LYS A 105 -16.30 16.92 0.94
CA LYS A 105 -15.72 17.79 -0.11
C LYS A 105 -14.18 17.89 -0.17
N ASP A 106 -13.59 16.92 -0.84
CA ASP A 106 -12.52 17.15 -1.82
C ASP A 106 -12.80 16.27 -3.04
N GLU A 107 -12.63 16.80 -4.24
CA GLU A 107 -12.85 16.12 -5.54
C GLU A 107 -11.86 14.98 -5.84
N GLU A 108 -11.04 14.56 -4.87
CA GLU A 108 -9.98 13.56 -5.00
C GLU A 108 -10.31 12.39 -4.04
N GLY A 109 -10.52 11.20 -4.59
CA GLY A 109 -10.92 10.01 -3.83
C GLY A 109 -9.91 9.64 -2.73
N THR A 110 -10.40 9.01 -1.66
CA THR A 110 -9.58 8.64 -0.48
C THR A 110 -8.33 7.84 -0.86
N TRP A 111 -8.44 6.93 -1.83
CA TRP A 111 -7.31 6.16 -2.30
C TRP A 111 -6.34 6.99 -3.15
N THR A 112 -6.81 7.90 -4.01
CA THR A 112 -5.95 8.82 -4.76
C THR A 112 -5.08 9.65 -3.83
N LYS A 113 -5.65 10.19 -2.74
CA LYS A 113 -4.89 10.91 -1.70
C LYS A 113 -3.85 10.02 -1.04
N PHE A 114 -4.25 8.82 -0.61
CA PHE A 114 -3.34 7.83 -0.01
C PHE A 114 -2.19 7.46 -0.97
N TRP A 115 -2.51 7.21 -2.24
CA TRP A 115 -1.55 6.84 -3.26
C TRP A 115 -0.54 7.97 -3.51
N LYS A 116 -1.00 9.21 -3.60
CA LYS A 116 -0.14 10.40 -3.80
C LYS A 116 0.90 10.53 -2.68
N GLU A 117 0.51 10.28 -1.44
CA GLU A 117 1.40 10.37 -0.28
C GLU A 117 2.30 9.12 -0.12
N PHE A 118 1.75 7.92 -0.29
CA PHE A 118 2.39 6.67 0.10
C PHE A 118 2.81 5.75 -1.06
N ASN A 119 2.68 6.14 -2.34
CA ASN A 119 3.09 5.28 -3.47
C ASN A 119 4.54 4.78 -3.37
N LYS A 120 5.43 5.60 -2.81
CA LYS A 120 6.84 5.26 -2.60
C LYS A 120 6.99 4.12 -1.59
N ASN A 121 6.25 4.19 -0.49
CA ASN A 121 6.20 3.13 0.52
C ASN A 121 5.74 1.82 -0.08
N LEU A 122 4.67 1.83 -0.90
CA LEU A 122 4.16 0.62 -1.54
C LEU A 122 5.18 0.01 -2.53
N LYS A 123 5.89 0.87 -3.29
CA LYS A 123 6.97 0.44 -4.19
C LYS A 123 8.14 -0.19 -3.41
N MET A 124 8.55 0.41 -2.29
CA MET A 124 9.58 -0.16 -1.42
C MET A 124 9.13 -1.49 -0.81
N GLY A 125 7.85 -1.61 -0.41
CA GLY A 125 7.29 -2.88 0.05
C GLY A 125 7.39 -3.99 -1.00
N CYS A 126 7.17 -3.68 -2.28
CA CYS A 126 7.34 -4.68 -3.36
C CYS A 126 8.80 -5.17 -3.50
N TYR A 127 9.76 -4.32 -3.16
CA TYR A 127 11.19 -4.65 -3.19
C TYR A 127 11.59 -5.46 -1.95
N GLU A 128 11.17 -5.05 -0.76
CA GLU A 128 11.64 -5.60 0.52
C GLU A 128 10.83 -6.80 1.03
N ASP A 129 9.54 -6.94 0.67
CA ASP A 129 8.63 -7.97 1.21
C ASP A 129 8.20 -8.97 0.13
N ASP A 130 9.06 -9.96 -0.14
CA ASP A 130 8.80 -11.05 -1.08
C ASP A 130 7.46 -11.76 -0.82
N SER A 131 7.13 -11.96 0.47
CA SER A 131 5.95 -12.73 0.89
C SER A 131 4.64 -12.03 0.54
N ASN A 132 4.63 -10.69 0.55
CA ASN A 132 3.45 -9.89 0.23
C ASN A 132 3.54 -9.17 -1.13
N ARG A 133 4.63 -9.34 -1.89
CA ARG A 133 4.86 -8.71 -3.20
C ARG A 133 3.66 -8.82 -4.13
N SER A 134 3.04 -9.99 -4.22
CA SER A 134 1.88 -10.23 -5.11
C SER A 134 0.61 -9.46 -4.70
N LYS A 135 0.48 -9.11 -3.42
CA LYS A 135 -0.63 -8.29 -2.92
C LYS A 135 -0.33 -6.82 -3.10
N LEU A 136 0.91 -6.41 -2.80
CA LEU A 136 1.38 -5.05 -2.95
C LEU A 136 1.38 -4.60 -4.42
N SER A 137 1.77 -5.48 -5.36
CA SER A 137 1.80 -5.15 -6.79
C SER A 137 0.44 -4.76 -7.36
N LYS A 138 -0.65 -5.34 -6.83
CA LYS A 138 -2.04 -5.02 -7.23
C LYS A 138 -2.49 -3.63 -6.76
N LEU A 139 -1.86 -3.10 -5.73
CA LEU A 139 -2.13 -1.76 -5.22
C LEU A 139 -1.40 -0.69 -6.02
N LEU A 140 -0.41 -1.06 -6.85
CA LEU A 140 0.34 -0.08 -7.63
C LEU A 140 -0.53 0.53 -8.73
N ARG A 141 -0.25 1.80 -9.04
CA ARG A 141 -0.86 2.54 -10.13
C ARG A 141 0.24 3.08 -11.06
N TYR A 142 -0.05 3.10 -12.36
CA TYR A 142 0.90 3.50 -13.39
C TYR A 142 0.23 4.32 -14.48
N TYR A 143 0.97 5.28 -15.02
CA TYR A 143 0.63 5.90 -16.30
C TYR A 143 0.88 4.92 -17.43
N THR A 144 -0.02 4.92 -18.42
CA THR A 144 0.13 4.11 -19.62
C THR A 144 -0.15 4.93 -20.86
N THR A 145 0.21 4.37 -22.02
CA THR A 145 -0.05 4.97 -23.32
C THR A 145 -1.54 5.14 -23.63
N LYS A 146 -2.40 4.28 -23.05
CA LYS A 146 -3.85 4.22 -23.30
C LYS A 146 -4.67 4.70 -22.10
N SER A 147 -4.08 5.45 -21.17
CA SER A 147 -4.79 5.93 -19.97
C SER A 147 -5.00 7.44 -19.94
N ASP A 148 -4.77 8.16 -21.04
CA ASP A 148 -5.02 9.60 -21.18
C ASP A 148 -4.45 10.46 -20.04
N GLY A 149 -3.29 10.06 -19.51
CA GLY A 149 -2.64 10.75 -18.40
C GLY A 149 -3.24 10.44 -17.01
N LYS A 150 -4.12 9.45 -16.89
CA LYS A 150 -4.57 8.90 -15.60
C LYS A 150 -3.72 7.70 -15.20
N GLU A 151 -3.51 7.53 -13.90
CA GLU A 151 -2.88 6.33 -13.37
C GLU A 151 -3.91 5.19 -13.27
N ILE A 152 -3.54 4.00 -13.71
CA ILE A 152 -4.40 2.81 -13.72
C ILE A 152 -3.73 1.67 -12.95
N SER A 153 -4.52 0.72 -12.45
CA SER A 153 -4.01 -0.52 -11.87
C SER A 153 -3.46 -1.47 -12.94
N LEU A 154 -2.62 -2.41 -12.51
CA LEU A 154 -2.13 -3.47 -13.40
C LEU A 154 -3.27 -4.36 -13.91
N ASP A 155 -4.26 -4.64 -13.06
CA ASP A 155 -5.44 -5.43 -13.45
C ASP A 155 -6.19 -4.75 -14.62
N LYS A 156 -6.42 -3.43 -14.53
CA LYS A 156 -7.00 -2.63 -15.64
C LYS A 156 -6.13 -2.57 -16.89
N TYR A 157 -4.83 -2.85 -16.79
CA TYR A 157 -3.98 -3.00 -17.97
C TYR A 157 -4.18 -4.39 -18.59
N LEU A 158 -4.22 -5.44 -17.77
CA LEU A 158 -4.45 -6.81 -18.20
C LEU A 158 -5.78 -6.96 -18.95
N ASP A 159 -6.85 -6.32 -18.46
CA ASP A 159 -8.18 -6.34 -19.11
C ASP A 159 -8.19 -5.73 -20.53
N ARG A 160 -7.17 -4.92 -20.85
CA ARG A 160 -7.01 -4.25 -22.15
C ARG A 160 -5.91 -4.86 -23.01
N MET A 161 -5.30 -5.96 -22.58
CA MET A 161 -4.34 -6.69 -23.39
C MET A 161 -5.03 -7.29 -24.61
N GLN A 162 -4.38 -7.17 -25.77
CA GLN A 162 -4.82 -7.84 -26.98
C GLN A 162 -4.53 -9.34 -26.88
N GLU A 163 -5.28 -10.20 -27.57
CA GLU A 163 -5.07 -11.65 -27.55
C GLU A 163 -3.66 -12.06 -28.03
N SER A 164 -3.09 -11.29 -28.95
CA SER A 164 -1.72 -11.51 -29.46
C SER A 164 -0.63 -11.04 -28.49
N GLN A 165 -0.99 -10.40 -27.37
CA GLN A 165 -0.04 -9.83 -26.42
C GLN A 165 0.30 -10.83 -25.31
N GLU A 166 1.49 -11.43 -25.38
CA GLU A 166 1.94 -12.44 -24.39
C GLU A 166 2.62 -11.84 -23.14
N SER A 167 2.90 -10.54 -23.11
CA SER A 167 3.71 -9.92 -22.06
C SER A 167 3.25 -8.51 -21.69
N ILE A 168 3.49 -8.11 -20.44
CA ILE A 168 3.28 -6.73 -19.97
C ILE A 168 4.48 -5.88 -20.42
N TYR A 169 4.22 -4.83 -21.18
CA TYR A 169 5.26 -3.90 -21.61
C TYR A 169 5.30 -2.67 -20.72
N TYR A 170 6.51 -2.29 -20.30
CA TYR A 170 6.75 -1.08 -19.52
C TYR A 170 7.97 -0.33 -20.06
N MET A 171 8.05 0.96 -19.73
CA MET A 171 9.20 1.82 -20.02
C MET A 171 9.51 2.65 -18.78
N SER A 172 10.79 2.84 -18.52
CA SER A 172 11.29 3.72 -17.46
C SER A 172 11.97 4.95 -18.06
N GLY A 173 11.83 6.10 -17.40
CA GLY A 173 12.48 7.35 -17.78
C GLY A 173 12.26 8.43 -16.73
N ASP A 174 12.93 9.57 -16.91
CA ASP A 174 12.98 10.62 -15.89
C ASP A 174 11.68 11.41 -15.76
N SER A 175 10.93 11.57 -16.84
CA SER A 175 9.63 12.23 -16.84
C SER A 175 8.68 11.67 -17.89
N LEU A 176 7.38 11.83 -17.63
CA LEU A 176 6.32 11.38 -18.52
C LEU A 176 6.38 12.10 -19.89
N ASP A 177 6.76 13.38 -19.90
CA ASP A 177 6.90 14.15 -21.14
C ASP A 177 8.09 13.70 -22.00
N VAL A 178 9.20 13.33 -21.35
CA VAL A 178 10.37 12.77 -22.04
C VAL A 178 10.03 11.39 -22.60
N MET A 179 9.35 10.56 -21.81
CA MET A 179 8.92 9.22 -22.25
C MET A 179 7.95 9.28 -23.44
N LYS A 180 6.99 10.22 -23.45
CA LYS A 180 6.06 10.41 -24.58
C LYS A 180 6.76 10.76 -25.90
N LYS A 181 7.87 11.49 -25.84
CA LYS A 181 8.65 11.89 -27.01
C LYS A 181 9.67 10.85 -27.45
N ALA A 182 9.88 9.79 -26.67
CA ALA A 182 10.91 8.80 -26.94
C ALA A 182 10.65 8.03 -28.25
N PRO A 183 11.64 7.91 -29.14
CA PRO A 183 11.49 7.16 -30.40
C PRO A 183 11.03 5.71 -30.20
N ALA A 184 11.53 5.06 -29.14
CA ALA A 184 11.18 3.68 -28.80
C ALA A 184 9.66 3.52 -28.57
N LEU A 185 9.02 4.47 -27.90
CA LEU A 185 7.59 4.45 -27.64
C LEU A 185 6.78 4.61 -28.93
N GLN A 186 7.21 5.49 -29.83
CA GLN A 186 6.54 5.72 -31.11
C GLN A 186 6.59 4.48 -32.01
N ILE A 187 7.75 3.81 -32.06
CA ILE A 187 7.92 2.54 -32.80
C ILE A 187 6.98 1.47 -32.23
N PHE A 188 6.93 1.37 -30.90
CA PHE A 188 6.09 0.41 -30.20
C PHE A 188 4.59 0.66 -30.45
N MET A 189 4.13 1.91 -30.38
CA MET A 189 2.75 2.29 -30.69
C MET A 189 2.36 1.95 -32.15
N LYS A 190 3.26 2.19 -33.11
CA LYS A 190 3.04 1.82 -34.51
C LYS A 190 2.93 0.31 -34.70
N ARG A 191 3.66 -0.49 -33.92
CA ARG A 191 3.63 -1.95 -33.99
C ARG A 191 2.32 -2.52 -33.44
N ILE A 192 1.83 -1.98 -32.33
CA ILE A 192 0.56 -2.40 -31.70
C ILE A 192 -0.66 -1.93 -32.49
N SER A 193 -0.61 -0.78 -33.16
CA SER A 193 -1.74 -0.28 -33.97
C SER A 193 -1.91 -1.02 -35.31
N ARG A 194 -0.97 -1.88 -35.69
CA ARG A 194 -0.99 -2.65 -36.96
C ARG A 194 -1.44 -4.11 -36.78
N CYS A 195 -1.64 -4.55 -35.55
CA CYS A 195 -2.22 -5.85 -35.21
C CYS A 195 -3.66 -5.63 -34.73
#